data_AF-A0A2P7EHI7-F1
#
_entry.id   AF-A0A2P7EHI7-F1
#
_cell.length_a   1.000
_cell.length_b   1.000
_cell.length_c   1.000
_cell.angle_alpha   90.00
_cell.angle_beta   90.00
_cell.angle_gamma   90.00
#
_symmetry.space_group_name_H-M   'P 1'
#
loop_
_entity.id
_entity.type
_entity.pdbx_description
1 polymer ?
#
loop_
_entity_poly.entity_id
_entity_poly.type
_entity_poly.pdbx_seq_one_letter_code
_entity_poly.pdbx_strand_id
1 'polypeptide(L)'
;MDQPAPPQPIAANLQPLLRELKAHGFKVRFEQPPKIGVYGLFEARSRTLWVHPITFELGISRQTLLHEAVHAAQSCPQGNLTRLGIAAPVSPLIAQEINSILFSNYHVKDRVLEQEAFSLQGQTNAPSILVKLLRQRCKT
;
A
#
# COMPACT_ATOMS: atom_id res chain seq x y z
N MET A 1 -16.93 6.40 -30.04
CA MET A 1 -16.97 6.35 -28.56
C MET A 1 -16.40 5.00 -28.18
N ASP A 2 -15.08 4.93 -28.01
CA ASP A 2 -14.44 3.68 -27.59
C ASP A 2 -14.73 3.46 -26.11
N GLN A 3 -15.26 2.29 -25.80
CA GLN A 3 -15.45 1.86 -24.42
C GLN A 3 -14.07 1.75 -23.76
N PRO A 4 -13.89 2.24 -22.51
CA PRO A 4 -12.64 2.06 -21.80
C PRO A 4 -12.38 0.56 -21.65
N ALA A 5 -11.13 0.15 -21.88
CA ALA A 5 -10.70 -1.22 -21.69
C ALA A 5 -11.06 -1.69 -20.26
N PRO A 6 -11.47 -2.95 -20.07
CA PRO A 6 -11.76 -3.47 -18.75
C PRO A 6 -10.54 -3.27 -17.84
N PRO A 7 -10.73 -2.90 -16.57
CA PRO A 7 -9.62 -2.75 -15.63
C PRO A 7 -8.77 -4.02 -15.69
N GLN A 8 -7.47 -3.83 -15.94
CA GLN A 8 -6.51 -4.92 -16.05
C GLN A 8 -6.71 -5.87 -14.86
N PRO A 9 -6.77 -7.20 -15.08
CA PRO A 9 -6.95 -8.13 -13.98
C PRO A 9 -5.86 -7.87 -12.95
N ILE A 10 -6.25 -7.77 -11.68
CA ILE A 10 -5.29 -7.73 -10.59
C ILE A 10 -4.35 -8.92 -10.78
N ALA A 11 -3.06 -8.63 -10.95
CA ALA A 11 -2.07 -9.64 -11.27
C ALA A 11 -2.17 -10.81 -10.28
N ALA A 12 -2.13 -12.04 -10.79
CA ALA A 12 -2.41 -13.25 -9.99
C ALA A 12 -1.53 -13.36 -8.74
N ASN A 13 -0.34 -12.76 -8.76
CA ASN A 13 0.59 -12.69 -7.63
C ASN A 13 0.10 -11.81 -6.45
N LEU A 14 -0.92 -10.97 -6.62
CA LEU A 14 -1.50 -10.15 -5.55
C LEU A 14 -2.72 -10.83 -4.88
N GLN A 15 -3.27 -11.88 -5.48
CA GLN A 15 -4.43 -12.60 -4.92
C GLN A 15 -4.19 -13.16 -3.51
N PRO A 16 -3.02 -13.74 -3.18
CA PRO A 16 -2.74 -14.16 -1.80
C PRO A 16 -2.80 -13.00 -0.80
N LEU A 17 -2.26 -11.84 -1.16
CA LEU A 17 -2.27 -10.65 -0.31
C LEU A 17 -3.69 -10.14 -0.08
N LEU A 18 -4.51 -10.05 -1.14
CA LEU A 18 -5.91 -9.63 -1.02
C LEU A 18 -6.72 -10.56 -0.11
N ARG A 19 -6.51 -11.88 -0.23
CA ARG A 19 -7.15 -12.86 0.65
C ARG A 19 -6.70 -12.68 2.10
N GLU A 20 -5.42 -12.44 2.33
CA GLU A 20 -4.88 -12.25 3.69
C GLU A 20 -5.42 -10.97 4.34
N LEU A 21 -5.44 -9.85 3.60
CA LEU A 21 -6.06 -8.59 4.04
C LEU A 21 -7.52 -8.81 4.44
N LYS A 22 -8.29 -9.49 3.57
CA LYS A 22 -9.69 -9.81 3.84
C LYS A 22 -9.86 -10.71 5.08
N ALA A 23 -8.99 -11.70 5.26
CA ALA A 23 -9.02 -12.61 6.41
C ALA A 23 -8.80 -11.86 7.73
N HIS A 24 -8.02 -10.78 7.73
CA HIS A 24 -7.81 -9.91 8.89
C HIS A 24 -8.83 -8.75 9.00
N GLY A 25 -9.90 -8.78 8.21
CA GLY A 25 -11.00 -7.83 8.28
C GLY A 25 -10.75 -6.50 7.57
N PHE A 26 -9.72 -6.41 6.74
CA PHE A 26 -9.51 -5.24 5.88
C PHE A 26 -10.42 -5.30 4.64
N LYS A 27 -10.86 -4.13 4.20
CA LYS A 27 -11.63 -3.95 2.97
C LYS A 27 -10.71 -3.32 1.92
N VAL A 28 -10.64 -3.92 0.74
CA VAL A 28 -9.91 -3.34 -0.40
C VAL A 28 -10.94 -2.87 -1.42
N ARG A 29 -10.89 -1.59 -1.78
CA ARG A 29 -11.80 -0.96 -2.72
C ARG A 29 -11.04 -0.39 -3.91
N PHE A 30 -11.42 -0.80 -5.11
CA PHE A 30 -10.91 -0.23 -6.35
C PHE A 30 -11.89 0.86 -6.82
N GLU A 31 -11.96 1.92 -6.03
CA GLU A 31 -12.92 3.02 -6.14
C GLU A 31 -12.19 4.34 -5.87
N GLN A 32 -12.80 5.47 -6.23
CA GLN A 32 -12.25 6.78 -5.87
C GLN A 32 -12.13 6.91 -4.34
N PRO A 33 -10.94 7.26 -3.80
CA PRO A 33 -10.78 7.50 -2.37
C PRO A 33 -11.64 8.68 -1.89
N PRO A 34 -12.10 8.68 -0.63
CA PRO A 34 -12.87 9.80 -0.06
C PRO A 34 -12.04 11.10 0.01
N LYS A 35 -10.71 11.00 0.05
CA LYS A 35 -9.80 12.13 -0.09
C LYS A 35 -9.56 12.40 -1.58
N ILE A 36 -9.88 13.61 -2.03
CA ILE A 36 -9.67 14.03 -3.43
C ILE A 36 -8.17 14.25 -3.70
N GLY A 37 -7.73 13.92 -4.91
CA GLY A 37 -6.37 14.17 -5.39
C GLY A 37 -5.32 13.14 -4.97
N VAL A 38 -5.73 12.00 -4.40
CA VAL A 38 -4.82 10.90 -4.04
C VAL A 38 -5.12 9.64 -4.86
N TYR A 39 -4.06 8.88 -5.16
CA TYR A 39 -4.18 7.60 -5.87
C TYR A 39 -4.52 6.43 -4.95
N GLY A 40 -4.07 6.48 -3.70
CA GLY A 40 -4.33 5.48 -2.67
C GLY A 40 -4.70 6.14 -1.35
N LEU A 41 -5.42 5.40 -0.51
CA LEU A 41 -5.68 5.80 0.86
C LEU A 41 -5.85 4.57 1.74
N PHE A 42 -5.26 4.61 2.93
CA PHE A 42 -5.55 3.70 4.02
C PHE A 42 -6.22 4.47 5.14
N GLU A 43 -7.37 3.98 5.60
CA GLU A 43 -8.05 4.49 6.79
C GLU A 43 -8.09 3.42 7.87
N ALA A 44 -7.30 3.63 8.91
CA ALA A 44 -7.18 2.70 10.03
C ALA A 44 -8.51 2.39 10.73
N ARG A 45 -9.36 3.41 10.93
CA ARG A 45 -10.62 3.26 11.68
C ARG A 45 -11.59 2.30 11.00
N SER A 46 -11.77 2.41 9.69
CA SER A 46 -12.65 1.51 8.94
C SER A 46 -11.93 0.28 8.39
N ARG A 47 -10.60 0.20 8.56
CA ARG A 47 -9.72 -0.82 7.97
C ARG A 47 -9.90 -0.92 6.45
N THR A 48 -10.04 0.22 5.79
CA THR A 48 -10.29 0.27 4.36
C THR A 48 -9.05 0.78 3.62
N LEU A 49 -8.70 0.09 2.54
CA LEU A 49 -7.70 0.49 1.56
C LEU A 49 -8.48 0.88 0.30
N TRP A 50 -8.28 2.10 -0.19
CA TRP A 50 -8.77 2.55 -1.48
C TRP A 50 -7.61 2.59 -2.48
N VAL A 51 -7.87 2.13 -3.69
CA VAL A 51 -6.98 2.24 -4.84
C VAL A 51 -7.78 2.88 -5.96
N HIS A 52 -7.40 4.09 -6.35
CA HIS A 52 -8.11 4.85 -7.37
C HIS A 52 -8.02 4.12 -8.73
N PRO A 53 -9.14 3.93 -9.48
CA PRO A 53 -9.15 3.19 -10.75
C PRO A 53 -8.17 3.70 -11.82
N ILE A 54 -7.94 5.02 -11.90
CA ILE A 54 -6.93 5.62 -12.80
C ILE A 54 -5.53 5.01 -12.67
N THR A 55 -5.17 4.44 -11.51
CA THR A 55 -3.85 3.82 -11.30
C THR A 55 -3.60 2.61 -12.19
N PHE A 56 -4.65 1.94 -12.68
CA PHE A 56 -4.50 0.84 -13.64
C PHE A 56 -4.05 1.34 -15.01
N GLU A 57 -4.64 2.45 -15.48
CA GLU A 57 -4.26 3.09 -16.74
C GLU A 57 -2.84 3.68 -16.68
N LEU A 58 -2.48 4.24 -15.52
CA LEU A 58 -1.14 4.77 -15.26
C LEU A 58 -0.08 3.69 -15.01
N GLY A 59 -0.47 2.41 -14.91
CA GLY A 59 0.46 1.31 -14.65
C GLY A 59 1.09 1.30 -13.24
N ILE A 60 0.47 2.00 -12.28
CA ILE A 60 0.97 2.13 -10.89
C ILE A 60 0.07 1.44 -9.85
N SER A 61 -1.02 0.80 -10.27
CA SER A 61 -2.01 0.18 -9.37
C SER A 61 -1.42 -0.85 -8.40
N ARG A 62 -0.43 -1.63 -8.85
CA ARG A 62 0.29 -2.59 -7.99
C ARG A 62 1.01 -1.86 -6.85
N GLN A 63 1.79 -0.84 -7.18
CA GLN A 63 2.58 -0.06 -6.23
C GLN A 63 1.64 0.63 -5.23
N THR A 64 0.56 1.26 -5.72
CA THR A 64 -0.45 1.87 -4.87
C THR A 64 -1.08 0.86 -3.90
N LEU A 65 -1.52 -0.31 -4.38
CA LEU A 65 -2.10 -1.34 -3.49
C LEU A 65 -1.10 -1.82 -2.43
N LEU A 66 0.17 -2.02 -2.81
CA LEU A 66 1.19 -2.49 -1.88
C LEU A 66 1.54 -1.43 -0.83
N HIS A 67 1.53 -0.16 -1.21
CA HIS A 67 1.70 0.96 -0.29
C HIS A 67 0.60 0.95 0.78
N GLU A 68 -0.66 0.91 0.38
CA GLU A 68 -1.78 0.87 1.33
C GLU A 68 -1.77 -0.42 2.19
N ALA A 69 -1.30 -1.54 1.63
CA ALA A 69 -1.14 -2.79 2.37
C ALA A 69 0.00 -2.75 3.40
N VAL A 70 1.05 -1.94 3.19
CA VAL A 70 2.06 -1.65 4.22
C VAL A 70 1.39 -0.94 5.40
N HIS A 71 0.58 0.09 5.13
CA HIS A 71 -0.16 0.78 6.19
C HIS A 71 -1.14 -0.14 6.93
N ALA A 72 -1.79 -1.06 6.22
CA ALA A 72 -2.61 -2.09 6.86
C ALA A 72 -1.80 -2.92 7.88
N ALA A 73 -0.61 -3.41 7.50
CA ALA A 73 0.27 -4.15 8.41
C ALA A 73 0.81 -3.27 9.57
N GLN A 74 1.14 -2.01 9.28
CA GLN A 74 1.59 -1.03 10.28
C GLN A 74 0.50 -0.73 11.31
N SER A 75 -0.77 -0.75 10.90
CA SER A 75 -1.92 -0.52 11.78
C SER A 75 -2.15 -1.63 12.80
N CYS A 76 -1.63 -2.83 12.54
CA CYS A 76 -1.79 -3.95 13.47
C CYS A 76 -0.76 -3.91 14.61
N PRO A 77 -1.15 -4.34 15.84
CA PRO A 77 -2.46 -4.91 16.19
C PRO A 77 -3.51 -3.88 16.66
N GLN A 78 -3.10 -2.65 17.00
CA GLN A 78 -3.91 -1.72 17.81
C GLN A 78 -4.75 -0.71 17.00
N GLY A 79 -4.62 -0.71 15.67
CA GLY A 79 -5.22 0.27 14.78
C GLY A 79 -4.37 1.54 14.58
N ASN A 80 -3.36 1.79 15.40
CA ASN A 80 -2.41 2.89 15.19
C ASN A 80 -1.25 2.44 14.31
N LEU A 81 -0.82 3.29 13.37
CA LEU A 81 0.33 3.00 12.53
C LEU A 81 1.61 2.97 13.37
N THR A 82 2.32 1.84 13.31
CA THR A 82 3.61 1.65 13.94
C THR A 82 4.57 1.01 12.95
N ARG A 83 5.88 1.27 13.11
CA ARG A 83 6.91 0.78 12.21
C ARG A 83 6.88 -0.75 12.11
N LEU A 84 7.16 -1.25 10.91
CA LEU A 84 7.35 -2.68 10.66
C LEU A 84 8.78 -3.13 10.98
N GLY A 85 9.74 -2.20 10.98
CA GLY A 85 11.16 -2.48 11.17
C GLY A 85 11.83 -3.10 9.94
N ILE A 86 11.32 -2.79 8.75
CA ILE A 86 11.79 -3.41 7.49
C ILE A 86 12.82 -2.52 6.83
N ALA A 87 14.03 -3.05 6.65
CA ALA A 87 15.04 -2.46 5.78
C ALA A 87 14.93 -3.11 4.38
N ALA A 88 14.02 -2.59 3.56
CA ALA A 88 13.92 -2.99 2.16
C ALA A 88 15.09 -2.36 1.38
N PRO A 89 15.99 -3.15 0.75
CA PRO A 89 17.07 -2.59 -0.03
C PRO A 89 16.50 -1.81 -1.21
N VAL A 90 16.94 -0.56 -1.35
CA VAL A 90 16.65 0.33 -2.48
C VAL A 90 17.98 0.89 -2.97
N SER A 91 18.09 1.16 -4.28
CA SER A 91 19.29 1.82 -4.81
C SER A 91 19.38 3.26 -4.29
N PRO A 92 20.58 3.88 -4.25
CA PRO A 92 20.74 5.27 -3.79
C PRO A 92 19.85 6.26 -4.55
N LEU A 93 19.68 6.08 -5.87
CA LEU A 93 18.80 6.92 -6.68
C LEU A 93 17.34 6.82 -6.22
N ILE A 94 16.84 5.60 -5.99
CA ILE A 94 15.48 5.39 -5.49
C ILE A 94 15.33 5.96 -4.07
N ALA A 95 16.34 5.81 -3.22
CA ALA A 95 16.32 6.40 -1.89
C ALA A 95 16.22 7.94 -1.93
N GLN A 96 16.93 8.58 -2.87
CA GLN A 96 16.85 10.03 -3.07
C GLN A 96 15.46 10.48 -3.53
N GLU A 97 14.86 9.75 -4.47
CA GLU A 97 13.51 10.04 -4.96
C GLU A 97 12.46 9.91 -3.85
N ILE A 98 12.52 8.83 -3.08
CA ILE A 98 11.62 8.64 -1.94
C ILE A 98 11.78 9.79 -0.95
N ASN A 99 13.02 10.15 -0.60
CA ASN A 99 13.26 11.28 0.31
C ASN A 99 12.65 12.57 -0.23
N SER A 100 12.82 12.89 -1.52
CA SER A 100 12.22 14.08 -2.15
C SER A 100 10.70 14.14 -1.96
N ILE A 101 10.01 13.02 -2.20
CA ILE A 101 8.56 12.87 -2.00
C ILE A 101 8.19 13.08 -0.53
N LEU A 102 8.92 12.43 0.39
CA LEU A 102 8.69 12.50 1.83
C LEU A 102 8.88 13.91 2.40
N PHE A 103 9.89 14.63 1.93
CA PHE A 103 10.14 16.01 2.36
C PHE A 103 9.06 16.97 1.88
N SER A 104 8.54 16.76 0.66
CA SER A 104 7.57 17.65 0.03
C SER A 104 6.13 17.44 0.50
N ASN A 105 5.74 16.20 0.80
CA ASN A 105 4.33 15.84 0.96
C ASN A 105 3.92 15.37 2.35
N TYR A 106 4.87 15.10 3.25
CA TYR A 106 4.59 14.45 4.54
C TYR A 106 5.22 15.18 5.73
N HIS A 107 4.46 15.22 6.83
CA HIS A 107 4.96 15.71 8.11
C HIS A 107 6.06 14.80 8.65
N VAL A 108 7.04 15.41 9.31
CA VAL A 108 8.24 14.74 9.84
C VAL A 108 7.91 13.47 10.64
N LYS A 109 6.84 13.51 11.45
CA LYS A 109 6.41 12.39 12.29
C LYS A 109 5.98 11.14 11.52
N ASP A 110 5.50 11.30 10.28
CA ASP A 110 4.94 10.20 9.48
C ASP A 110 5.97 9.64 8.48
N ARG A 111 7.05 10.39 8.19
CA ARG A 111 8.05 10.05 7.16
C ARG A 111 8.64 8.65 7.28
N VAL A 112 8.88 8.15 8.49
CA VAL A 112 9.46 6.80 8.65
C VAL A 112 8.47 5.70 8.26
N LEU A 113 7.17 5.89 8.53
CA LEU A 113 6.15 4.94 8.14
C LEU A 113 5.98 4.91 6.62
N GLU A 114 5.95 6.09 6.01
CA GLU A 114 5.87 6.27 4.56
C GLU A 114 7.13 5.73 3.86
N GLN A 115 8.31 5.93 4.45
CA GLN A 115 9.56 5.38 3.92
C GLN A 115 9.52 3.85 3.82
N GLU A 116 8.96 3.15 4.82
CA GLU A 116 8.77 1.70 4.75
C GLU A 116 7.81 1.31 3.61
N ALA A 117 6.74 2.09 3.42
CA ALA A 117 5.77 1.87 2.35
C ALA A 117 6.38 2.07 0.96
N PHE A 118 7.05 3.20 0.73
CA PHE A 118 7.74 3.50 -0.51
C PHE A 118 8.88 2.53 -0.83
N SER A 119 9.66 2.11 0.18
CA SER A 119 10.74 1.14 -0.04
C SER A 119 10.20 -0.24 -0.44
N LEU A 120 9.04 -0.64 0.09
CA LEU A 120 8.48 -1.97 -0.19
C LEU A 120 7.62 -2.01 -1.46
N GLN A 121 6.89 -0.94 -1.81
CA GLN A 121 5.93 -0.96 -2.92
C GLN A 121 6.54 -1.36 -4.28
N GLY A 122 7.83 -1.05 -4.48
CA GLY A 122 8.57 -1.37 -5.70
C GLY A 122 9.15 -2.79 -5.77
N GLN A 123 9.18 -3.54 -4.66
CA GLN A 123 9.84 -4.84 -4.63
C GLN A 123 8.97 -5.95 -5.22
N THR A 124 9.57 -6.83 -6.03
CA THR A 124 8.86 -7.96 -6.67
C THR A 124 8.24 -8.91 -5.64
N ASN A 125 8.95 -9.19 -4.54
CA ASN A 125 8.53 -10.07 -3.44
C ASN A 125 7.72 -9.35 -2.33
N ALA A 126 7.40 -8.07 -2.48
CA ALA A 126 6.56 -7.34 -1.53
C ALA A 126 5.26 -8.07 -1.14
N PRO A 127 4.51 -8.71 -2.06
CA PRO A 127 3.28 -9.41 -1.69
C PRO A 127 3.50 -10.53 -0.66
N SER A 128 4.58 -11.31 -0.79
CA SER A 128 4.86 -12.41 0.15
C SER A 128 5.36 -11.88 1.49
N ILE A 129 6.16 -10.81 1.49
CA ILE A 129 6.57 -10.10 2.71
C ILE A 129 5.34 -9.59 3.46
N LEU A 130 4.41 -8.94 2.76
CA LEU A 130 3.19 -8.38 3.36
C LEU A 130 2.25 -9.46 3.92
N VAL A 131 2.05 -10.56 3.21
CA VAL A 131 1.29 -11.71 3.74
C VAL A 131 1.89 -12.20 5.06
N LYS A 132 3.22 -12.34 5.13
CA LYS A 132 3.90 -12.75 6.37
C LYS A 132 3.70 -11.73 7.50
N LEU A 133 3.82 -10.44 7.20
CA LEU A 133 3.67 -9.38 8.20
C LEU A 133 2.24 -9.28 8.74
N LEU A 134 1.23 -9.38 7.87
CA LEU A 134 -0.17 -9.40 8.26
C LEU A 134 -0.43 -10.58 9.23
N ARG A 135 0.01 -11.79 8.87
CA ARG A 135 -0.12 -12.97 9.75
C ARG A 135 0.57 -12.80 11.10
N GLN A 136 1.74 -12.17 11.11
CA GLN A 136 2.53 -12.00 12.33
C GLN A 136 1.96 -10.93 13.26
N ARG A 137 1.48 -9.82 12.70
CA ARG A 137 1.09 -8.62 13.45
C ARG A 137 -0.41 -8.52 13.70
N CYS A 138 -1.22 -8.92 12.73
CA CYS A 138 -2.68 -8.82 12.80
C CYS A 138 -3.29 -10.06 13.45
N LYS A 139 -2.71 -10.51 14.57
CA LYS A 139 -3.27 -11.62 15.34
C LYS A 139 -4.69 -11.22 15.79
N THR A 140 -5.61 -12.15 15.60
CA THR A 140 -6.99 -12.04 16.06
C THR A 140 -7.10 -12.56 17.49
#